data_AF-A0A5R9QG60-F1
#
_entry.id   AF-A0A5R9QG60-F1
#
_cell.length_a   1.000
_cell.length_b   1.000
_cell.length_c   1.000
_cell.angle_alpha   90.00
_cell.angle_beta   90.00
_cell.angle_gamma   90.00
#
_symmetry.space_group_name_H-M   'P 1'
#
loop_
_entity.id
_entity.type
_entity.pdbx_description
1 polymer ?
#
loop_
_entity_poly.entity_id
_entity_poly.type
_entity_poly.pdbx_seq_one_letter_code
_entity_poly.pdbx_strand_id
1 'polypeptide(L)'
;MSLYRTLLLPLLLAALVGCTSHRVYNAEERFPESLNLTQQQMQRAIVTALTDRQWKVQSVEPALIKAAITVRGRHHAEVDIPYSATAFQIQLRSSWGLNEKNGKIHRNYNRWVNRLRDNILRELDIDPITESVDNLGIIAQASGNGDAVLMDFQQGVQRGLDSGLLDGSVRFFLAGQPIDGEVRTLRSVTSNRKTNASNKSDEEACSWVLQSVLASLQNTAKQAGANAVVNIVSYYKRNAYQDPARYECHAGMAIAGVALRGQLAMIE
;
A
#
# COMPACT_ATOMS: atom_id res chain seq x y z
N MET A 1 3.42 -72.19 30.39
CA MET A 1 2.66 -72.51 29.15
C MET A 1 1.23 -71.99 29.31
N SER A 2 0.69 -71.40 28.23
CA SER A 2 -0.62 -70.71 28.06
C SER A 2 -0.39 -69.21 27.82
N LEU A 3 -0.22 -68.66 26.60
CA LEU A 3 -0.84 -68.83 25.27
C LEU A 3 -2.31 -68.37 25.16
N TYR A 4 -2.51 -67.05 25.18
CA TYR A 4 -3.63 -66.29 24.55
C TYR A 4 -3.01 -64.92 24.16
N ARG A 5 -2.74 -64.52 22.92
CA ARG A 5 -3.52 -64.53 21.66
C ARG A 5 -4.80 -63.68 21.75
N THR A 6 -4.63 -62.36 21.87
CA THR A 6 -5.67 -61.37 21.55
C THR A 6 -5.12 -60.30 20.62
N LEU A 7 -5.84 -60.13 19.51
CA LEU A 7 -5.53 -59.37 18.30
C LEU A 7 -5.07 -57.92 18.56
N LEU A 8 -3.98 -57.52 17.91
CA LEU A 8 -3.71 -56.12 17.58
C LEU A 8 -4.70 -55.69 16.48
N LEU A 9 -5.69 -54.87 16.82
CA LEU A 9 -6.46 -54.12 15.84
C LEU A 9 -5.59 -52.95 15.34
N PRO A 10 -5.25 -52.84 14.05
CA PRO A 10 -4.65 -51.61 13.56
C PRO A 10 -5.74 -50.53 13.53
N LEU A 11 -5.57 -49.51 14.35
CA LEU A 11 -6.36 -48.28 14.34
C LEU A 11 -6.08 -47.54 13.02
N LEU A 12 -6.81 -47.86 11.96
CA LEU A 12 -6.70 -47.18 10.68
C LEU A 12 -7.50 -45.85 10.74
N LEU A 13 -6.90 -44.83 11.36
CA LEU A 13 -7.40 -43.45 11.24
C LEU A 13 -7.10 -42.97 9.81
N ALA A 14 -8.05 -43.17 8.89
CA ALA A 14 -8.02 -42.53 7.58
C ALA A 14 -8.31 -41.04 7.75
N ALA A 15 -7.28 -40.23 8.01
CA ALA A 15 -7.36 -38.79 7.91
C ALA A 15 -7.53 -38.42 6.42
N LEU A 16 -8.77 -38.29 5.97
CA LEU A 16 -9.08 -37.64 4.69
C LEU A 16 -8.73 -36.15 4.83
N VAL A 17 -7.45 -35.82 4.63
CA VAL A 17 -7.02 -34.45 4.43
C VAL A 17 -7.56 -34.03 3.06
N GLY A 18 -8.77 -33.47 3.05
CA GLY A 18 -9.40 -32.94 1.85
C GLY A 18 -8.55 -31.82 1.25
N CYS A 19 -7.80 -32.14 0.20
CA CYS A 19 -7.12 -31.16 -0.64
C CYS A 19 -8.15 -30.32 -1.39
N THR A 20 -8.52 -29.15 -0.85
CA THR A 20 -9.43 -28.23 -1.55
C THR A 20 -8.66 -27.51 -2.66
N SER A 21 -8.68 -28.09 -3.86
CA SER A 21 -8.10 -27.54 -5.09
C SER A 21 -9.19 -26.78 -5.87
N HIS A 22 -8.92 -25.51 -6.20
CA HIS A 22 -9.85 -24.58 -6.86
C HIS A 22 -9.26 -24.11 -8.18
N ARG A 23 -10.07 -23.63 -9.12
CA ARG A 23 -9.53 -23.00 -10.34
C ARG A 23 -8.63 -21.81 -9.97
N VAL A 24 -7.51 -21.66 -10.68
CA VAL A 24 -6.64 -20.49 -10.54
C VAL A 24 -7.48 -19.24 -10.82
N TYR A 25 -7.50 -18.32 -9.86
CA TYR A 25 -8.14 -17.03 -10.02
C TYR A 25 -7.10 -15.99 -10.46
N ASN A 26 -7.28 -15.46 -11.67
CA ASN A 26 -6.54 -14.29 -12.16
C ASN A 26 -7.49 -13.10 -12.06
N ALA A 27 -7.15 -12.13 -11.21
CA ALA A 27 -7.95 -10.92 -11.09
C ALA A 27 -7.74 -10.05 -12.33
N GLU A 28 -8.81 -9.43 -12.82
CA GLU A 28 -8.77 -8.39 -13.86
C GLU A 28 -9.78 -7.32 -13.46
N GLU A 29 -9.34 -6.07 -13.43
CA GLU A 29 -10.17 -4.90 -13.17
C GLU A 29 -9.96 -3.87 -14.28
N ARG A 30 -11.05 -3.24 -14.72
CA ARG A 30 -11.06 -2.22 -15.76
C ARG A 30 -11.84 -1.01 -15.27
N PHE A 31 -11.33 0.17 -15.60
CA PHE A 31 -11.82 1.46 -15.12
C PHE A 31 -12.17 2.36 -16.31
N PRO A 32 -13.24 3.16 -16.20
CA PRO A 32 -13.55 4.15 -17.22
C PRO A 32 -12.50 5.27 -17.24
N GLU A 33 -12.22 5.81 -18.42
CA GLU A 33 -11.27 6.93 -18.59
C GLU A 33 -11.66 8.19 -17.80
N SER A 34 -12.95 8.34 -17.49
CA SER A 34 -13.47 9.46 -16.70
C SER A 34 -12.90 9.56 -15.28
N LEU A 35 -12.35 8.47 -14.74
CA LEU A 35 -11.65 8.51 -13.45
C LEU A 35 -10.31 9.25 -13.51
N ASN A 36 -9.80 9.56 -14.72
CA ASN A 36 -8.56 10.31 -14.94
C ASN A 36 -7.37 9.77 -14.13
N LEU A 37 -7.34 8.45 -13.90
CA LEU A 37 -6.22 7.80 -13.23
C LEU A 37 -4.99 7.85 -14.13
N THR A 38 -3.85 8.15 -13.53
CA THR A 38 -2.55 8.08 -14.20
C THR A 38 -1.93 6.71 -14.00
N GLN A 39 -1.05 6.31 -14.92
CA GLN A 39 -0.28 5.08 -14.79
C GLN A 39 0.58 5.08 -13.50
N GLN A 40 1.09 6.24 -13.08
CA GLN A 40 1.82 6.41 -11.83
C GLN A 40 0.93 6.19 -10.59
N GLN A 41 -0.33 6.65 -10.62
CA GLN A 41 -1.30 6.37 -9.54
C GLN A 41 -1.64 4.89 -9.46
N MET A 42 -1.84 4.21 -10.60
CA MET A 42 -2.07 2.77 -10.64
C MET A 42 -0.87 2.00 -10.10
N GLN A 43 0.33 2.31 -10.59
CA GLN A 43 1.59 1.71 -10.13
C GLN A 43 1.73 1.84 -8.62
N ARG A 44 1.52 3.06 -8.09
CA ARG A 44 1.54 3.30 -6.64
C ARG A 44 0.57 2.40 -5.92
N ALA A 45 -0.70 2.38 -6.32
CA ALA A 45 -1.73 1.60 -5.65
C ALA A 45 -1.38 0.09 -5.61
N ILE A 46 -0.82 -0.43 -6.71
CA ILE A 46 -0.35 -1.82 -6.79
C ILE A 46 0.81 -2.06 -5.83
N VAL A 47 1.87 -1.25 -5.89
CA VAL A 47 3.05 -1.40 -5.01
C VAL A 47 2.68 -1.27 -3.54
N THR A 48 1.76 -0.34 -3.22
CA THR A 48 1.22 -0.21 -1.87
C THR A 48 0.50 -1.46 -1.42
N ALA A 49 -0.43 -1.95 -2.23
CA ALA A 49 -1.21 -3.12 -1.91
C ALA A 49 -0.36 -4.39 -1.77
N LEU A 50 0.69 -4.53 -2.59
CA LEU A 50 1.66 -5.63 -2.48
C LEU A 50 2.36 -5.61 -1.12
N THR A 51 2.91 -4.45 -0.76
CA THR A 51 3.65 -4.26 0.50
C THR A 51 2.74 -4.51 1.70
N ASP A 52 1.53 -3.94 1.71
CA ASP A 52 0.52 -4.14 2.76
C ASP A 52 0.10 -5.60 2.94
N ARG A 53 0.13 -6.37 1.86
CA ARG A 53 -0.23 -7.79 1.86
C ARG A 53 0.98 -8.70 1.98
N GLN A 54 2.15 -8.16 2.31
CA GLN A 54 3.41 -8.86 2.50
C GLN A 54 3.87 -9.66 1.27
N TRP A 55 3.48 -9.19 0.08
CA TRP A 55 4.10 -9.61 -1.17
C TRP A 55 5.41 -8.84 -1.33
N LYS A 56 6.48 -9.57 -1.63
CA LYS A 56 7.77 -9.01 -1.99
C LYS A 56 7.74 -8.56 -3.44
N VAL A 57 7.91 -7.27 -3.68
CA VAL A 57 8.13 -6.74 -5.03
C VAL A 57 9.46 -7.25 -5.55
N GLN A 58 9.46 -7.89 -6.71
CA GLN A 58 10.65 -8.44 -7.37
C GLN A 58 11.17 -7.49 -8.46
N SER A 59 10.27 -6.86 -9.22
CA SER A 59 10.60 -5.79 -10.16
C SER A 59 9.42 -4.85 -10.37
N VAL A 60 9.73 -3.58 -10.68
CA VAL A 60 8.78 -2.56 -11.13
C VAL A 60 9.27 -2.07 -12.48
N GLU A 61 8.54 -2.41 -13.52
CA GLU A 61 8.79 -2.02 -14.91
C GLU A 61 7.59 -1.17 -15.40
N PRO A 62 7.76 -0.31 -16.42
CA PRO A 62 6.63 0.37 -17.02
C PRO A 62 5.55 -0.64 -17.45
N ALA A 63 4.32 -0.45 -16.96
CA ALA A 63 3.17 -1.31 -17.20
C ALA A 63 3.26 -2.76 -16.70
N LEU A 64 4.29 -3.13 -15.91
CA LEU A 64 4.41 -4.48 -15.33
C LEU A 64 5.08 -4.47 -13.96
N ILE A 65 4.43 -5.08 -12.97
CA ILE A 65 5.04 -5.36 -11.65
C ILE A 65 5.11 -6.86 -11.43
N LYS A 66 6.26 -7.36 -10.98
CA LYS A 66 6.44 -8.76 -10.56
C LYS A 66 6.54 -8.83 -9.05
N ALA A 67 5.84 -9.77 -8.44
CA ALA A 67 5.85 -9.93 -6.98
C ALA A 67 5.72 -11.39 -6.53
N ALA A 68 6.18 -11.68 -5.32
CA ALA A 68 6.11 -13.02 -4.74
C ALA A 68 5.70 -12.99 -3.27
N ILE A 69 4.92 -13.98 -2.83
CA ILE A 69 4.59 -14.18 -1.42
C ILE A 69 5.05 -15.56 -0.98
N THR A 70 5.63 -15.65 0.22
CA THR A 70 5.98 -16.93 0.86
C THR A 70 5.41 -16.97 2.26
N VAL A 71 4.53 -17.93 2.54
CA VAL A 71 3.86 -18.06 3.84
C VAL A 71 4.36 -19.31 4.56
N ARG A 72 4.88 -19.11 5.79
CA ARG A 72 5.38 -20.18 6.68
C ARG A 72 6.42 -21.10 6.03
N GLY A 73 7.19 -20.58 5.07
CA GLY A 73 8.23 -21.34 4.35
C GLY A 73 7.73 -22.51 3.50
N ARG A 74 6.42 -22.69 3.32
CA ARG A 74 5.84 -23.90 2.71
C ARG A 74 4.82 -23.65 1.61
N HIS A 75 4.37 -22.41 1.44
CA HIS A 75 3.45 -22.03 0.39
C HIS A 75 3.96 -20.77 -0.29
N HIS A 76 4.09 -20.81 -1.61
CA HIS A 76 4.65 -19.72 -2.37
C HIS A 76 3.95 -19.53 -3.70
N ALA A 77 3.77 -18.28 -4.07
CA ALA A 77 3.27 -17.87 -5.36
C ALA A 77 4.04 -16.66 -5.86
N GLU A 78 4.29 -16.63 -7.16
CA GLU A 78 4.78 -15.47 -7.90
C GLU A 78 3.69 -15.01 -8.87
N VAL A 79 3.52 -13.70 -9.00
CA VAL A 79 2.54 -13.08 -9.86
C VAL A 79 3.17 -12.02 -10.75
N ASP A 80 2.62 -11.91 -11.95
CA ASP A 80 2.83 -10.80 -12.88
C ASP A 80 1.58 -9.91 -12.86
N ILE A 81 1.79 -8.62 -12.68
CA ILE A 81 0.74 -7.61 -12.55
C ILE A 81 0.90 -6.59 -13.67
N PRO A 82 0.42 -6.89 -14.89
CA PRO A 82 0.37 -5.90 -15.94
C PRO A 82 -0.66 -4.83 -15.59
N TYR A 83 -0.35 -3.57 -15.85
CA TYR A 83 -1.22 -2.45 -15.50
C TYR A 83 -1.12 -1.29 -16.50
N SER A 84 -2.15 -0.46 -16.52
CA SER A 84 -2.22 0.79 -17.26
C SER A 84 -2.91 1.87 -16.41
N ALA A 85 -3.18 3.04 -17.00
CA ALA A 85 -4.05 4.04 -16.38
C ALA A 85 -5.47 3.51 -16.09
N THR A 86 -5.96 2.54 -16.88
CA THR A 86 -7.37 2.13 -16.90
C THR A 86 -7.60 0.65 -16.59
N ALA A 87 -6.56 -0.12 -16.28
CA ALA A 87 -6.72 -1.53 -15.95
C ALA A 87 -5.53 -2.06 -15.14
N PHE A 88 -5.78 -3.15 -14.40
CA PHE A 88 -4.71 -4.03 -13.93
C PHE A 88 -5.18 -5.49 -13.95
N GLN A 89 -4.22 -6.41 -13.98
CA GLN A 89 -4.48 -7.83 -13.80
C GLN A 89 -3.51 -8.41 -12.77
N ILE A 90 -3.89 -9.50 -12.10
CA ILE A 90 -2.99 -10.28 -11.24
C ILE A 90 -2.95 -11.70 -11.79
N GLN A 91 -1.85 -12.05 -12.45
CA GLN A 91 -1.68 -13.31 -13.15
C GLN A 91 -0.70 -14.21 -12.39
N LEU A 92 -1.07 -15.47 -12.19
CA LEU A 92 -0.13 -16.46 -11.63
C LEU A 92 1.04 -16.68 -12.61
N ARG A 93 2.27 -16.41 -12.17
CA ARG A 93 3.49 -16.72 -12.92
C ARG A 93 4.05 -18.09 -12.55
N SER A 94 4.19 -18.37 -11.26
CA SER A 94 4.72 -19.65 -10.77
C SER A 94 4.24 -19.94 -9.34
N SER A 95 4.28 -21.20 -8.91
CA SER A 95 4.00 -21.55 -7.52
C SER A 95 4.68 -22.83 -7.04
N TRP A 96 4.86 -22.94 -5.73
CA TRP A 96 5.23 -24.19 -5.07
C TRP A 96 4.54 -24.34 -3.72
N GLY A 97 4.32 -25.59 -3.31
CA GLY A 97 3.57 -25.90 -2.08
C GLY A 97 2.09 -25.50 -2.13
N LEU A 98 1.57 -25.19 -3.32
CA LEU A 98 0.16 -24.82 -3.57
C LEU A 98 -0.59 -25.85 -4.42
N ASN A 99 0.04 -26.99 -4.73
CA ASN A 99 -0.54 -28.08 -5.52
C ASN A 99 -1.15 -27.59 -6.84
N GLU A 100 -0.45 -26.68 -7.50
CA GLU A 100 -0.88 -26.14 -8.79
C GLU A 100 -0.75 -27.21 -9.87
N LYS A 101 -1.86 -27.55 -10.52
CA LYS A 101 -1.95 -28.57 -11.56
C LYS A 101 -3.24 -28.40 -12.36
N ASN A 102 -3.16 -28.52 -13.68
CA ASN A 102 -4.31 -28.50 -14.60
C ASN A 102 -5.21 -27.25 -14.42
N GLY A 103 -4.61 -26.08 -14.23
CA GLY A 103 -5.34 -24.82 -13.99
C GLY A 103 -6.09 -24.77 -12.65
N LYS A 104 -5.76 -25.67 -11.73
CA LYS A 104 -6.25 -25.64 -10.34
C LYS A 104 -5.10 -25.40 -9.37
N ILE A 105 -5.40 -24.78 -8.24
CA ILE A 105 -4.47 -24.38 -7.20
C ILE A 105 -5.16 -24.39 -5.83
N HIS A 106 -4.39 -24.48 -4.77
CA HIS A 106 -4.91 -24.42 -3.40
C HIS A 106 -5.67 -23.11 -3.12
N ARG A 107 -6.80 -23.18 -2.39
CA ARG A 107 -7.69 -22.04 -2.05
C ARG A 107 -6.99 -20.80 -1.49
N ASN A 108 -5.84 -21.00 -0.83
CA ASN A 108 -5.09 -19.89 -0.22
C ASN A 108 -4.57 -18.92 -1.27
N TYR A 109 -4.15 -19.42 -2.44
CA TYR A 109 -3.72 -18.56 -3.54
C TYR A 109 -4.83 -17.59 -3.94
N ASN A 110 -6.02 -18.11 -4.26
CA ASN A 110 -7.16 -17.28 -4.63
C ASN A 110 -7.52 -16.28 -3.53
N ARG A 111 -7.40 -16.67 -2.25
CA ARG A 111 -7.62 -15.76 -1.11
C ARG A 111 -6.59 -14.64 -1.07
N TRP A 112 -5.32 -14.91 -1.38
CA TRP A 112 -4.28 -13.89 -1.43
C TRP A 112 -4.49 -12.93 -2.59
N VAL A 113 -4.81 -13.44 -3.78
CA VAL A 113 -5.11 -12.62 -4.96
C VAL A 113 -6.33 -11.72 -4.73
N ASN A 114 -7.43 -12.25 -4.20
CA ASN A 114 -8.61 -11.44 -3.87
C ASN A 114 -8.27 -10.32 -2.87
N ARG A 115 -7.53 -10.63 -1.80
CA ARG A 115 -7.13 -9.62 -0.80
C ARG A 115 -6.16 -8.58 -1.35
N LEU A 116 -5.33 -8.95 -2.31
CA LEU A 116 -4.43 -8.03 -3.00
C LEU A 116 -5.26 -7.07 -3.87
N ARG A 117 -6.11 -7.62 -4.73
CA ARG A 117 -7.06 -6.86 -5.56
C ARG A 117 -7.89 -5.87 -4.75
N ASP A 118 -8.54 -6.33 -3.69
CA ASP A 118 -9.39 -5.47 -2.84
C ASP A 118 -8.57 -4.35 -2.17
N ASN A 119 -7.28 -4.57 -1.90
CA ASN A 119 -6.41 -3.54 -1.35
C ASN A 119 -5.96 -2.54 -2.43
N ILE A 120 -5.70 -3.00 -3.67
CA ILE A 120 -5.42 -2.10 -4.80
C ILE A 120 -6.59 -1.15 -5.03
N LEU A 121 -7.83 -1.69 -5.04
CA LEU A 121 -9.03 -0.87 -5.21
C LEU A 121 -9.18 0.17 -4.10
N ARG A 122 -8.91 -0.21 -2.85
CA ARG A 122 -8.90 0.74 -1.72
C ARG A 122 -7.83 1.82 -1.87
N GLU A 123 -6.64 1.48 -2.36
CA GLU A 123 -5.54 2.44 -2.57
C GLU A 123 -5.78 3.42 -3.73
N LEU A 124 -6.60 3.00 -4.70
CA LEU A 124 -7.12 3.87 -5.75
C LEU A 124 -8.24 4.80 -5.25
N ASP A 125 -8.68 4.64 -4.00
CA ASP A 125 -9.87 5.32 -3.44
C ASP A 125 -11.14 5.00 -4.24
N ILE A 126 -11.17 3.84 -4.90
CA ILE A 126 -12.32 3.31 -5.62
C ILE A 126 -12.95 2.30 -4.68
N ASP A 127 -13.79 2.80 -3.78
CA ASP A 127 -14.57 1.98 -2.88
C ASP A 127 -15.97 1.78 -3.49
N PRO A 128 -16.43 0.53 -3.73
CA PRO A 128 -17.75 0.24 -4.31
C PRO A 128 -18.96 0.76 -3.49
N ILE A 129 -18.73 1.34 -2.31
CA ILE A 129 -19.79 1.87 -1.43
C ILE A 129 -19.71 3.42 -1.28
N THR A 130 -18.56 4.04 -1.55
CA THR A 130 -18.23 5.38 -1.03
C THR A 130 -18.76 6.54 -1.88
N GLU A 131 -19.15 6.32 -3.14
CA GLU A 131 -19.80 7.35 -3.96
C GLU A 131 -21.11 7.89 -3.35
N SER A 132 -21.76 7.12 -2.47
CA SER A 132 -22.97 7.57 -1.76
C SER A 132 -22.72 8.46 -0.54
N VAL A 133 -21.50 8.43 0.01
CA VAL A 133 -21.17 9.08 1.29
C VAL A 133 -20.41 10.40 1.09
N ASP A 134 -19.59 10.50 0.04
CA ASP A 134 -18.83 11.72 -0.27
C ASP A 134 -19.72 12.92 -0.64
N ASN A 135 -20.94 12.67 -1.12
CA ASN A 135 -21.93 13.71 -1.44
C ASN A 135 -22.59 14.36 -0.20
N LEU A 136 -22.22 13.93 1.02
CA LEU A 136 -22.76 14.47 2.28
C LEU A 136 -21.83 15.47 2.97
N GLY A 137 -20.66 15.78 2.41
CA GLY A 137 -19.77 16.82 2.96
C GLY A 137 -19.21 16.53 4.35
N ILE A 138 -19.28 15.29 4.81
CA ILE A 138 -18.76 14.86 6.11
C ILE A 138 -17.31 14.41 5.91
N ILE A 139 -16.37 15.34 5.98
CA ILE A 139 -14.95 15.01 6.09
C ILE A 139 -14.75 14.23 7.39
N ALA A 140 -14.69 12.90 7.30
CA ALA A 140 -14.21 12.05 8.39
C ALA A 140 -12.70 12.27 8.55
N GLN A 141 -12.37 13.23 9.42
CA GLN A 141 -11.01 13.53 9.85
C GLN A 141 -10.30 12.27 10.37
N ALA A 142 -8.97 12.31 10.36
CA ALA A 142 -8.11 11.19 10.71
C ALA A 142 -8.46 10.54 12.05
N SER A 143 -9.08 9.36 12.00
CA SER A 143 -9.16 8.43 13.12
C SER A 143 -7.94 7.51 13.05
N GLY A 144 -6.82 8.00 13.59
CA GLY A 144 -5.91 7.16 14.35
C GLY A 144 -6.17 7.54 15.81
N ASN A 145 -6.80 6.65 16.59
CA ASN A 145 -7.08 6.89 18.01
C ASN A 145 -5.82 6.69 18.90
N GLY A 146 -4.62 6.63 18.30
CA GLY A 146 -3.36 6.53 19.03
C GLY A 146 -2.68 7.89 19.19
N ASP A 147 -1.77 7.95 20.15
CA ASP A 147 -0.97 9.14 20.44
C ASP A 147 -0.13 9.57 19.23
N ALA A 148 0.17 10.87 19.14
CA ALA A 148 1.03 11.39 18.08
C ALA A 148 2.46 10.88 18.28
N VAL A 149 2.97 10.15 17.30
CA VAL A 149 4.38 9.74 17.20
C VAL A 149 5.09 10.75 16.31
N LEU A 150 6.15 11.36 16.85
CA LEU A 150 7.01 12.27 16.10
C LEU A 150 8.12 11.49 15.40
N MET A 151 8.15 11.60 14.08
CA MET A 151 8.99 10.79 13.22
C MET A 151 9.94 11.67 12.39
N ASP A 152 11.11 11.14 12.03
CA ASP A 152 12.07 11.84 11.16
C ASP A 152 11.50 11.95 9.73
N PHE A 153 11.36 13.18 9.25
CA PHE A 153 10.77 13.46 7.95
C PHE A 153 11.70 13.11 6.80
N GLN A 154 13.00 13.42 6.94
CA GLN A 154 13.99 13.20 5.88
C GLN A 154 14.23 11.70 5.65
N GLN A 155 14.21 10.90 6.72
CA GLN A 155 14.25 9.44 6.60
C GLN A 155 13.06 8.91 5.79
N GLY A 156 11.86 9.46 5.99
CA GLY A 156 10.68 9.09 5.22
C GLY A 156 10.74 9.50 3.75
N VAL A 157 11.27 10.70 3.45
CA VAL A 157 11.56 11.15 2.09
C VAL A 157 12.56 10.21 1.41
N GLN A 158 13.67 9.88 2.08
CA GLN A 158 14.71 9.01 1.53
C GLN A 158 14.18 7.62 1.21
N ARG A 159 13.42 6.99 2.11
CA ARG A 159 12.78 5.69 1.84
C ARG A 159 11.79 5.76 0.66
N GLY A 160 11.12 6.90 0.48
CA GLY A 160 10.26 7.16 -0.67
C GLY A 160 11.04 7.23 -2.00
N LEU A 161 12.23 7.84 -1.99
CA LEU A 161 13.14 7.87 -3.13
C LEU A 161 13.72 6.48 -3.43
N ASP A 162 14.20 5.78 -2.41
CA ASP A 162 14.82 4.45 -2.54
C ASP A 162 13.85 3.41 -3.11
N SER A 163 12.56 3.53 -2.78
CA SER A 163 11.50 2.65 -3.31
C SER A 163 11.02 3.02 -4.71
N GLY A 164 11.46 4.17 -5.26
CA GLY A 164 10.98 4.71 -6.54
C GLY A 164 9.56 5.28 -6.49
N LEU A 165 8.97 5.40 -5.30
CA LEU A 165 7.65 6.00 -5.10
C LEU A 165 7.71 7.53 -5.27
N LEU A 166 8.81 8.13 -4.81
CA LEU A 166 9.20 9.49 -5.14
C LEU A 166 10.24 9.41 -6.26
N ASP A 167 10.03 10.18 -7.32
CA ASP A 167 10.91 10.12 -8.51
C ASP A 167 12.00 11.19 -8.51
N GLY A 168 12.14 11.92 -7.40
CA GLY A 168 13.18 12.92 -7.20
C GLY A 168 12.93 14.25 -7.93
N SER A 169 11.90 14.36 -8.77
CA SER A 169 11.63 15.59 -9.50
C SER A 169 10.88 16.65 -8.68
N VAL A 170 10.38 16.28 -7.50
CA VAL A 170 9.71 17.19 -6.56
C VAL A 170 10.41 17.11 -5.21
N ARG A 171 10.88 18.24 -4.71
CA ARG A 171 11.55 18.37 -3.40
C ARG A 171 10.54 18.69 -2.30
N PHE A 172 10.77 18.20 -1.08
CA PHE A 172 9.86 18.37 0.06
C PHE A 172 10.57 19.03 1.24
N PHE A 173 10.02 20.13 1.74
CA PHE A 173 10.61 20.91 2.83
C PHE A 173 9.59 21.19 3.93
N LEU A 174 9.90 20.78 5.16
CA LEU A 174 9.13 21.16 6.34
C LEU A 174 9.26 22.67 6.60
N ALA A 175 8.25 23.24 7.26
CA ALA A 175 8.30 24.61 7.73
C ALA A 175 9.52 24.83 8.63
N GLY A 176 10.31 25.86 8.31
CA GLY A 176 11.56 26.17 9.02
C GLY A 176 12.79 25.41 8.52
N GLN A 177 12.67 24.49 7.54
CA GLN A 177 13.86 23.95 6.88
C GLN A 177 14.50 25.00 5.97
N PRO A 178 15.84 25.09 5.95
CA PRO A 178 16.55 25.93 5.00
C PRO A 178 16.31 25.41 3.57
N ILE A 179 16.18 26.34 2.63
CA ILE A 179 16.01 26.06 1.20
C ILE A 179 17.05 26.88 0.45
N ASP A 180 17.87 26.20 -0.34
CA ASP A 180 18.79 26.87 -1.26
C ASP A 180 18.04 27.25 -2.54
N GLY A 181 18.16 28.53 -2.94
CA GLY A 181 17.53 29.07 -4.15
C GLY A 181 16.36 30.01 -3.86
N GLU A 182 15.87 30.67 -4.90
CA GLU A 182 14.71 31.56 -4.80
C GLU A 182 13.43 30.73 -4.79
N VAL A 183 12.58 30.91 -3.77
CA VAL A 183 11.34 30.14 -3.60
C VAL A 183 10.14 30.95 -4.04
N ARG A 184 9.56 30.58 -5.18
CA ARG A 184 8.27 31.11 -5.64
C ARG A 184 7.14 30.18 -5.22
N THR A 185 6.43 30.55 -4.16
CA THR A 185 5.25 29.81 -3.70
C THR A 185 4.06 29.97 -4.63
N LEU A 186 3.29 28.91 -4.77
CA LEU A 186 2.02 28.85 -5.49
C LEU A 186 0.88 28.55 -4.49
N ARG A 187 -0.18 27.87 -4.93
CA ARG A 187 -1.33 27.51 -4.09
C ARG A 187 -0.96 26.52 -2.96
N SER A 188 -1.69 26.61 -1.85
CA SER A 188 -1.61 25.60 -0.79
C SER A 188 -2.14 24.24 -1.24
N VAL A 189 -1.60 23.19 -0.65
CA VAL A 189 -2.00 21.80 -0.86
C VAL A 189 -2.14 21.09 0.48
N THR A 190 -3.01 20.10 0.56
CA THR A 190 -3.16 19.22 1.72
C THR A 190 -3.29 17.79 1.23
N SER A 191 -2.67 16.85 1.94
CA SER A 191 -2.85 15.43 1.69
C SER A 191 -2.95 14.69 3.02
N ASN A 192 -3.92 13.78 3.10
CA ASN A 192 -4.22 12.99 4.27
C ASN A 192 -4.35 11.54 3.80
N ARG A 193 -3.55 10.65 4.36
CA ARG A 193 -3.55 9.23 4.01
C ARG A 193 -3.64 8.39 5.28
N LYS A 194 -4.20 7.19 5.12
CA LYS A 194 -4.29 6.17 6.15
C LYS A 194 -3.83 4.84 5.55
N THR A 195 -3.20 3.99 6.36
CA THR A 195 -2.88 2.61 5.97
C THR A 195 -3.29 1.63 7.06
N ASN A 196 -3.33 0.35 6.72
CA ASN A 196 -3.43 -0.72 7.71
C ASN A 196 -2.11 -0.81 8.51
N ALA A 197 -2.22 -0.68 9.83
CA ALA A 197 -1.10 -0.83 10.77
C ALA A 197 -1.11 -2.18 11.49
N SER A 198 -2.08 -3.06 11.20
CA SER A 198 -2.16 -4.37 11.85
C SER A 198 -0.95 -5.22 11.51
N ASN A 199 -0.27 -5.73 12.54
CA ASN A 199 0.99 -6.49 12.43
C ASN A 199 2.20 -5.71 11.85
N LYS A 200 2.18 -4.37 11.87
CA LYS A 200 3.34 -3.52 11.56
C LYS A 200 3.82 -2.81 12.82
N SER A 201 5.09 -2.41 12.86
CA SER A 201 5.54 -1.46 13.88
C SER A 201 4.99 -0.06 13.58
N ASP A 202 4.87 0.79 14.60
CA ASP A 202 4.43 2.18 14.42
C ASP A 202 5.37 2.92 13.46
N GLU A 203 6.69 2.71 13.57
CA GLU A 203 7.68 3.30 12.65
C GLU A 203 7.43 2.88 11.19
N GLU A 204 7.22 1.59 10.95
CA GLU A 204 6.98 1.05 9.61
C GLU A 204 5.66 1.61 9.04
N ALA A 205 4.60 1.60 9.84
CA ALA A 205 3.30 2.12 9.44
C ALA A 205 3.36 3.64 9.16
N CYS A 206 4.02 4.41 10.02
CA CYS A 206 4.16 5.85 9.86
C CYS A 206 5.01 6.23 8.65
N SER A 207 6.15 5.57 8.48
CA SER A 207 7.01 5.74 7.30
C SER A 207 6.24 5.48 6.01
N TRP A 208 5.45 4.41 5.99
CA TRP A 208 4.64 4.04 4.84
C TRP A 208 3.60 5.11 4.49
N VAL A 209 2.84 5.58 5.48
CA VAL A 209 1.81 6.59 5.25
C VAL A 209 2.43 7.91 4.82
N LEU A 210 3.56 8.32 5.43
CA LEU A 210 4.28 9.51 5.01
C LEU A 210 4.63 9.44 3.52
N GLN A 211 5.23 8.35 3.06
CA GLN A 211 5.61 8.18 1.65
C GLN A 211 4.38 8.27 0.72
N SER A 212 3.26 7.70 1.13
CA SER A 212 1.98 7.79 0.38
C SER A 212 1.46 9.24 0.30
N VAL A 213 1.59 10.01 1.39
CA VAL A 213 1.26 11.45 1.42
C VAL A 213 2.19 12.21 0.48
N LEU A 214 3.50 12.01 0.57
CA LEU A 214 4.51 12.67 -0.27
C LEU A 214 4.31 12.36 -1.75
N ALA A 215 4.02 11.12 -2.13
CA ALA A 215 3.71 10.76 -3.51
C ALA A 215 2.46 11.47 -4.04
N SER A 216 1.43 11.63 -3.20
CA SER A 216 0.23 12.40 -3.54
C SER A 216 0.56 13.88 -3.77
N LEU A 217 1.45 14.44 -2.95
CA LEU A 217 1.93 15.80 -3.06
C LEU A 217 2.82 15.99 -4.31
N GLN A 218 3.70 15.04 -4.62
CA GLN A 218 4.50 15.00 -5.85
C GLN A 218 3.62 15.11 -7.09
N ASN A 219 2.58 14.27 -7.17
CA ASN A 219 1.67 14.26 -8.31
C ASN A 219 0.95 15.61 -8.46
N THR A 220 0.53 16.20 -7.34
CA THR A 220 -0.14 17.51 -7.35
C THR A 220 0.82 18.64 -7.75
N ALA A 221 2.08 18.59 -7.29
CA ALA A 221 3.12 19.53 -7.68
C ALA A 221 3.38 19.44 -9.19
N LYS A 222 3.59 18.24 -9.72
CA LYS A 222 3.79 17.99 -11.17
C LYS A 222 2.66 18.53 -12.03
N GLN A 223 1.41 18.25 -11.66
CA GLN A 223 0.24 18.75 -12.39
C GLN A 223 0.14 20.27 -12.37
N ALA A 224 0.67 20.92 -11.34
CA ALA A 224 0.73 22.38 -11.23
C ALA A 224 2.00 22.98 -11.85
N GLY A 225 2.87 22.17 -12.46
CA GLY A 225 4.18 22.60 -12.97
C GLY A 225 5.17 23.01 -11.87
N ALA A 226 4.96 22.59 -10.63
CA ALA A 226 5.80 22.87 -9.48
C ALA A 226 6.90 21.80 -9.31
N ASN A 227 8.09 22.21 -8.85
CA ASN A 227 9.22 21.30 -8.57
C ASN A 227 9.48 21.10 -7.06
N ALA A 228 8.64 21.68 -6.19
CA ALA A 228 8.75 21.52 -4.76
C ALA A 228 7.41 21.65 -4.03
N VAL A 229 7.37 21.11 -2.82
CA VAL A 229 6.36 21.42 -1.80
C VAL A 229 7.10 21.92 -0.55
N VAL A 230 6.83 23.15 -0.17
CA VAL A 230 7.53 23.88 0.91
C VAL A 230 6.56 24.25 2.02
N ASN A 231 7.11 24.73 3.15
CA ASN A 231 6.33 25.12 4.32
C ASN A 231 5.40 24.00 4.79
N ILE A 232 5.88 22.75 4.71
CA ILE A 232 5.09 21.58 5.09
C ILE A 232 4.94 21.54 6.62
N VAL A 233 3.71 21.38 7.07
CA VAL A 233 3.33 21.24 8.48
C VAL A 233 2.48 19.98 8.64
N SER A 234 2.57 19.35 9.82
CA SER A 234 1.61 18.31 10.17
C SER A 234 0.27 18.97 10.51
N TYR A 235 -0.83 18.44 10.01
CA TYR A 235 -2.14 19.09 10.09
C TYR A 235 -3.21 18.11 10.57
N TYR A 236 -3.35 18.00 11.88
CA TYR A 236 -4.28 17.07 12.54
C TYR A 236 -5.34 17.81 13.35
N LYS A 237 -6.61 17.41 13.22
CA LYS A 237 -7.75 18.04 13.92
C LYS A 237 -7.79 19.58 13.80
N ARG A 238 -7.40 20.11 12.64
CA ARG A 238 -7.26 21.55 12.33
C ARG A 238 -6.17 22.28 13.12
N ASN A 239 -5.32 21.57 13.84
CA ASN A 239 -4.13 22.10 14.47
C ASN A 239 -2.91 21.85 13.57
N ALA A 240 -2.10 22.88 13.39
CA ALA A 240 -0.83 22.76 12.68
C ALA A 240 0.29 22.53 13.70
N TYR A 241 1.03 21.44 13.53
CA TYR A 241 2.30 21.21 14.20
C TYR A 241 3.44 21.51 13.24
N GLN A 242 4.40 22.30 13.71
CA GLN A 242 5.57 22.73 12.94
C GLN A 242 6.85 22.31 13.68
N ASP A 243 7.70 21.58 12.98
CA ASP A 243 9.04 21.21 13.42
C ASP A 243 9.88 21.07 12.14
N PRO A 244 11.12 21.58 12.09
CA PRO A 244 11.93 21.55 10.88
C PRO A 244 12.54 20.17 10.57
N ALA A 245 12.40 19.18 11.46
CA ALA A 245 12.95 17.85 11.29
C ALA A 245 11.89 16.73 11.37
N ARG A 246 10.81 16.96 12.12
CA ARG A 246 9.84 15.91 12.47
C ARG A 246 8.42 16.20 12.00
N TYR A 247 7.67 15.13 11.72
CA TYR A 247 6.24 15.18 11.41
C TYR A 247 5.43 14.34 12.40
N GLU A 248 4.15 14.66 12.54
CA GLU A 248 3.20 13.88 13.35
C GLU A 248 2.62 12.73 12.54
N CYS A 249 2.73 11.54 13.10
CA CYS A 249 2.00 10.36 12.67
C CYS A 249 1.09 9.90 13.80
N HIS A 250 -0.15 9.57 13.46
CA HIS A 250 -1.09 8.96 14.40
C HIS A 250 -1.17 7.47 14.10
N ALA A 251 -0.34 6.68 14.77
CA ALA A 251 -0.37 5.22 14.69
C ALA A 251 -1.22 4.65 15.83
N GLY A 252 -2.11 3.71 15.50
CA GLY A 252 -2.85 2.93 16.47
C GLY A 252 -2.95 1.47 16.05
N MET A 253 -3.54 0.62 16.89
CA MET A 253 -3.54 -0.84 16.74
C MET A 253 -3.98 -1.37 15.35
N ALA A 254 -4.78 -0.61 14.61
CA ALA A 254 -5.30 -1.02 13.31
C ALA A 254 -4.95 -0.07 12.16
N ILE A 255 -4.73 1.21 12.44
CA ILE A 255 -4.61 2.26 11.42
C ILE A 255 -3.49 3.20 11.82
N ALA A 256 -2.64 3.55 10.86
CA ALA A 256 -1.75 4.70 10.95
C ALA A 256 -2.20 5.78 9.97
N GLY A 257 -2.04 7.05 10.34
CA GLY A 257 -2.44 8.19 9.53
C GLY A 257 -1.45 9.35 9.62
N VAL A 258 -1.25 10.02 8.48
CA VAL A 258 -0.44 11.23 8.35
C VAL A 258 -1.23 12.23 7.53
N ALA A 259 -1.29 13.46 8.00
CA ALA A 259 -1.93 14.57 7.31
C ALA A 259 -0.94 15.73 7.24
N LEU A 260 -0.59 16.14 6.02
CA LEU A 260 0.34 17.23 5.77
C LEU A 260 -0.35 18.35 5.00
N ARG A 261 -0.01 19.59 5.35
CA ARG A 261 -0.37 20.79 4.61
C ARG A 261 0.89 21.54 4.23
N GLY A 262 0.96 22.09 3.02
CA GLY A 262 2.09 22.88 2.56
C GLY A 262 1.72 23.79 1.39
N GLN A 263 2.72 24.30 0.70
CA GLN A 263 2.56 25.12 -0.51
C GLN A 263 3.33 24.48 -1.65
N LEU A 264 2.70 24.39 -2.82
CA LEU A 264 3.43 24.08 -4.04
C LEU A 264 4.40 25.22 -4.32
N ALA A 265 5.58 24.93 -4.85
CA ALA A 265 6.57 25.95 -5.13
C ALA A 265 7.42 25.61 -6.35
N MET A 266 7.95 26.67 -6.95
CA MET A 266 9.11 26.61 -7.82
C MET A 266 10.32 27.08 -7.02
N ILE A 267 11.38 26.29 -7.03
CA ILE A 267 12.68 26.66 -6.50
C ILE A 267 13.65 26.70 -7.69
N GLU A 268 14.25 27.85 -7.92
CA GLU A 268 15.22 28.12 -9.00
C GLU A 268 16.65 27.68 -8.63
#